data_AF-A0A7G7L6B6-F1
#
_entry.id   AF-A0A7G7L6B6-F1
#
_cell.length_a   1.000
_cell.length_b   1.000
_cell.length_c   1.000
_cell.angle_alpha   90.00
_cell.angle_beta   90.00
_cell.angle_gamma   90.00
#
_symmetry.space_group_name_H-M   'P 1'
#
loop_
_entity.id
_entity.type
_entity.pdbx_description
1 polymer ?
#
loop_
_entity_poly.entity_id
_entity_poly.type
_entity_poly.pdbx_seq_one_letter_code
_entity_poly.pdbx_strand_id
1 'polypeptide(L)'
;MSVPRRRQRLTTGGLAEAGELVRDRRLQLGLTQLDLADLSGVGVSSVRGLEAGRETVTLVVALAVLEALGLGLGVGPRPALRSAREVLLLDPTVAPR
;
A
#
# COMPACT_ATOMS: atom_id res chain seq x y z
N MET A 1 -10.50 -9.10 35.61
CA MET A 1 -10.31 -10.06 34.50
C MET A 1 -10.32 -9.27 33.19
N SER A 2 -9.17 -9.15 32.52
CA SER A 2 -9.07 -8.40 31.26
C SER A 2 -9.43 -9.32 30.10
N VAL A 3 -10.57 -9.06 29.46
CA VAL A 3 -10.98 -9.80 28.26
C VAL A 3 -10.07 -9.33 27.12
N PRO A 4 -9.27 -10.19 26.48
CA PRO A 4 -8.49 -9.77 25.33
C PRO A 4 -9.47 -9.32 24.24
N ARG A 5 -9.42 -8.03 23.89
CA ARG A 5 -10.15 -7.49 22.73
C ARG A 5 -9.65 -8.25 21.51
N ARG A 6 -10.44 -9.19 21.01
CA ARG A 6 -10.21 -9.90 19.75
C ARG A 6 -10.09 -8.84 18.66
N ARG A 7 -8.85 -8.49 18.25
CA ARG A 7 -8.60 -7.60 17.11
C ARG A 7 -9.30 -8.24 15.93
N GLN A 8 -10.40 -7.64 15.48
CA GLN A 8 -10.99 -7.95 14.20
C GLN A 8 -9.87 -7.75 13.18
N ARG A 9 -9.48 -8.82 12.51
CA ARG A 9 -8.44 -8.77 11.49
C ARG A 9 -9.05 -7.99 10.34
N LEU A 10 -8.72 -6.70 10.24
CA LEU A 10 -9.07 -5.89 9.08
C LEU A 10 -8.49 -6.63 7.89
N THR A 11 -9.34 -7.10 6.97
CA THR A 11 -8.84 -7.79 5.81
C THR A 11 -8.50 -6.78 4.73
N THR A 12 -7.40 -7.07 4.07
CA THR A 12 -6.49 -6.07 3.55
C THR A 12 -6.63 -5.96 2.03
N GLY A 13 -7.85 -6.07 1.50
CA GLY A 13 -8.09 -6.03 0.05
C GLY A 13 -7.50 -4.77 -0.58
N GLY A 14 -7.69 -3.61 0.07
CA GLY A 14 -7.10 -2.36 -0.38
C GLY A 14 -5.57 -2.34 -0.40
N LEU A 15 -4.84 -3.04 0.50
CA LEU A 15 -3.36 -3.05 0.41
C LEU A 15 -2.85 -4.03 -0.65
N ALA A 16 -3.60 -5.09 -0.98
CA ALA A 16 -3.26 -5.93 -2.13
C ALA A 16 -3.37 -5.13 -3.43
N GLU A 17 -4.49 -4.43 -3.64
CA GLU A 17 -4.69 -3.54 -4.78
C GLU A 17 -3.63 -2.42 -4.84
N ALA A 18 -3.24 -1.86 -3.68
CA ALA A 18 -2.18 -0.86 -3.63
C ALA A 18 -0.82 -1.45 -4.01
N GLY A 19 -0.52 -2.66 -3.55
CA GLY A 19 0.71 -3.38 -3.89
C GLY A 19 0.80 -3.69 -5.38
N GLU A 20 -0.31 -4.08 -6.00
CA GLU A 20 -0.43 -4.27 -7.45
C GLU A 20 -0.18 -2.97 -8.22
N LEU A 21 -0.82 -1.85 -7.80
CA LEU A 21 -0.58 -0.54 -8.42
C LEU A 21 0.90 -0.12 -8.35
N VAL A 22 1.55 -0.33 -7.20
CA VAL A 22 2.98 -0.06 -7.01
C VAL A 22 3.82 -0.92 -7.96
N ARG A 23 3.52 -2.22 -8.04
CA ARG A 23 4.22 -3.17 -8.92
C ARG A 23 4.06 -2.77 -10.39
N ASP A 24 2.85 -2.46 -10.82
CA ASP A 24 2.55 -2.10 -12.20
C ASP A 24 3.25 -0.81 -12.59
N ARG A 25 3.20 0.21 -11.72
CA ARG A 25 3.93 1.47 -11.94
C ARG A 25 5.43 1.25 -12.03
N ARG A 26 6.01 0.41 -11.17
CA ARG A 26 7.44 0.05 -11.24
C ARG A 26 7.78 -0.60 -12.59
N LEU A 27 6.97 -1.55 -13.04
CA LEU A 27 7.19 -2.25 -14.31
C LEU A 27 7.05 -1.31 -15.52
N GLN A 28 6.09 -0.38 -15.50
CA GLN A 28 5.94 0.67 -16.54
C GLN A 28 7.17 1.57 -16.65
N LEU A 29 7.88 1.80 -15.54
CA LEU A 29 9.13 2.57 -15.50
C LEU A 29 10.36 1.72 -15.87
N GLY A 30 10.20 0.42 -16.14
CA GLY A 30 11.30 -0.47 -16.50
C GLY A 30 12.23 -0.83 -15.34
N LEU A 31 11.79 -0.63 -14.09
CA LEU A 31 12.62 -0.82 -12.90
C LEU A 31 12.51 -2.24 -12.35
N THR A 32 13.61 -2.80 -11.85
CA THR A 32 13.60 -4.00 -11.00
C THR A 32 13.21 -3.64 -9.55
N GLN A 33 12.89 -4.65 -8.73
CA GLN A 33 12.65 -4.42 -7.30
C GLN A 33 13.89 -3.86 -6.58
N LEU A 34 15.09 -4.17 -7.07
CA LEU A 34 16.35 -3.63 -6.55
C LEU A 34 16.49 -2.15 -6.92
N ASP A 35 16.26 -1.80 -8.19
CA ASP A 35 16.33 -0.40 -8.63
C ASP A 35 15.37 0.49 -7.84
N LEU A 36 14.13 0.02 -7.61
CA LEU A 36 13.17 0.77 -6.80
C LEU A 36 13.61 0.90 -5.34
N ALA A 37 14.19 -0.16 -4.76
CA ALA A 37 14.70 -0.11 -3.40
C ALA A 37 15.82 0.93 -3.25
N ASP A 38 16.73 0.98 -4.22
CA ASP A 38 17.83 1.95 -4.27
C ASP A 38 17.31 3.38 -4.45
N LEU A 39 16.37 3.59 -5.38
CA LEU A 39 15.75 4.90 -5.63
C LEU A 39 14.96 5.44 -4.42
N SER A 40 14.34 4.55 -3.65
CA SER A 40 13.54 4.91 -2.47
C SER A 40 14.33 4.89 -1.16
N GLY A 41 15.58 4.43 -1.16
CA GLY A 41 16.41 4.33 0.04
C GLY A 41 15.91 3.30 1.07
N VAL A 42 15.15 2.28 0.64
CA VAL A 42 14.62 1.22 1.51
C VAL A 42 15.19 -0.15 1.14
N GLY A 43 14.99 -1.16 2.00
CA GLY A 43 15.40 -2.52 1.68
C GLY A 43 14.53 -3.17 0.59
N VAL A 44 15.12 -4.01 -0.27
CA VAL A 44 14.38 -4.79 -1.30
C VAL A 44 13.27 -5.67 -0.71
N SER A 45 13.44 -6.17 0.51
CA SER A 45 12.42 -6.93 1.23
C SER A 45 11.18 -6.09 1.56
N SER A 46 11.37 -4.78 1.80
CA SER A 46 10.30 -3.82 1.99
C SER A 46 9.53 -3.58 0.69
N VAL A 47 10.23 -3.37 -0.43
CA VAL A 47 9.60 -3.24 -1.76
C VAL A 47 8.80 -4.49 -2.09
N ARG A 48 9.40 -5.68 -1.95
CA ARG A 48 8.72 -6.96 -2.18
C ARG A 48 7.51 -7.14 -1.25
N GLY A 49 7.63 -6.75 0.01
CA GLY A 49 6.55 -6.82 0.99
C GLY A 49 5.39 -5.89 0.61
N LEU A 50 5.70 -4.68 0.15
CA LEU A 50 4.72 -3.69 -0.27
C LEU A 50 3.96 -4.15 -1.52
N GLU A 51 4.68 -4.61 -2.55
CA GLU A 51 4.06 -5.17 -3.76
C GLU A 51 3.17 -6.38 -3.49
N ALA A 52 3.49 -7.16 -2.44
CA ALA A 52 2.68 -8.28 -2.01
C ALA A 52 1.51 -7.88 -1.08
N GLY A 53 1.30 -6.58 -0.81
CA GLY A 53 0.24 -6.09 0.07
C GLY A 53 0.42 -6.47 1.54
N ARG A 54 1.65 -6.66 2.02
CA ARG A 54 1.89 -7.06 3.41
C ARG A 54 1.52 -5.95 4.40
N GLU A 55 0.67 -6.30 5.36
CA GLU A 55 0.24 -5.42 6.47
C GLU A 55 1.38 -4.90 7.35
N THR A 56 2.53 -5.58 7.34
CA THR A 56 3.69 -5.23 8.17
C THR A 56 4.54 -4.10 7.58
N VAL A 57 4.28 -3.68 6.34
CA VAL A 57 5.02 -2.56 5.74
C VAL A 57 4.62 -1.27 6.45
N THR A 58 5.61 -0.50 6.90
CA THR A 58 5.36 0.75 7.59
C THR A 58 4.90 1.83 6.61
N LEU A 59 4.08 2.77 7.08
CA LEU A 59 3.63 3.90 6.26
C LEU A 59 4.82 4.72 5.73
N VAL A 60 5.87 4.91 6.52
CA VAL A 60 7.08 5.65 6.10
C VAL A 60 7.74 4.99 4.89
N VAL A 61 7.90 3.66 4.93
CA VAL A 61 8.46 2.89 3.81
C VAL A 61 7.56 2.98 2.59
N ALA A 62 6.24 2.87 2.77
CA ALA A 62 5.29 2.99 1.66
C ALA A 62 5.38 4.38 1.01
N LEU A 63 5.43 5.45 1.80
CA LEU A 63 5.55 6.83 1.29
C LEU A 63 6.84 7.03 0.48
N ALA A 64 7.99 6.55 0.98
CA ALA A 64 9.26 6.63 0.25
C ALA A 64 9.22 5.91 -1.10
N VAL A 65 8.59 4.73 -1.15
CA VAL A 65 8.43 3.98 -2.40
C VAL A 65 7.46 4.67 -3.35
N LEU A 66 6.34 5.20 -2.86
CA LEU A 66 5.37 5.93 -3.68
C LEU A 66 6.03 7.18 -4.31
N GLU A 67 6.79 7.94 -3.52
CA GLU A 67 7.52 9.11 -3.99
C GLU A 67 8.51 8.76 -5.11
N ALA A 68 9.31 7.70 -4.94
CA ALA A 68 10.24 7.23 -5.96
C ALA A 68 9.56 6.81 -7.29
N LEU A 69 8.28 6.43 -7.26
CA LEU A 69 7.48 6.06 -8.44
C LEU A 69 6.68 7.23 -9.04
N GLY A 70 6.76 8.42 -8.42
CA GLY A 70 5.91 9.56 -8.77
C GLY A 70 4.43 9.36 -8.42
N LEU A 71 4.15 8.52 -7.42
CA LEU A 71 2.82 8.28 -6.85
C LEU A 71 2.65 9.08 -5.55
N GLY A 72 1.40 9.20 -5.09
CA GLY A 72 1.09 9.91 -3.85
C GLY A 72 0.03 9.20 -3.02
N LEU A 73 0.01 9.52 -1.72
CA LEU A 73 -1.02 9.07 -0.79
C LEU A 73 -1.86 10.28 -0.35
N GLY A 74 -3.17 10.20 -0.54
CA GLY A 74 -4.13 11.25 -0.18
C GLY A 74 -4.94 10.90 1.06
N VAL A 75 -5.25 11.91 1.88
CA VAL A 75 -6.15 11.79 3.04
C VAL A 75 -7.23 12.86 2.94
N GLY A 76 -8.49 12.45 3.04
CA GLY A 76 -9.63 13.35 2.95
C GLY A 76 -10.95 12.69 3.35
N PRO A 77 -12.06 13.43 3.37
CA PRO A 77 -13.38 12.87 3.63
C PRO A 77 -13.74 11.77 2.63
N ARG A 78 -14.23 10.61 3.10
CA ARG A 78 -14.58 9.48 2.23
C ARG A 78 -15.51 9.83 1.06
N PRO A 79 -16.56 10.66 1.23
CA PRO A 79 -17.40 11.07 0.09
C PRO A 79 -16.60 11.80 -1.00
N ALA A 80 -15.64 12.64 -0.61
CA ALA A 80 -14.76 13.33 -1.55
C ALA A 80 -13.81 12.36 -2.24
N LEU A 81 -13.18 11.43 -1.51
CA LEU A 81 -12.26 10.45 -2.08
C LEU A 81 -12.94 9.48 -3.06
N ARG A 82 -14.19 9.07 -2.79
CA ARG A 82 -14.98 8.21 -3.72
C ARG A 82 -15.30 8.89 -5.05
N SER A 83 -15.29 10.22 -5.10
CA SER A 83 -15.60 10.99 -6.31
C SER A 83 -14.36 11.27 -7.19
N ALA A 84 -13.16 11.02 -6.69
CA ALA A 84 -11.92 11.20 -7.45
C ALA A 84 -11.76 10.08 -8.49
N ARG A 85 -11.51 10.43 -9.76
CA ARG A 85 -11.54 9.48 -10.89
C ARG A 85 -10.26 8.65 -11.08
N GLU A 86 -9.20 8.92 -10.36
CA GLU A 86 -7.88 8.30 -10.56
C GLU A 86 -7.20 7.94 -9.22
N VAL A 87 -8.00 7.66 -8.20
CA VAL A 87 -7.51 7.35 -6.86
C VAL A 87 -7.92 5.94 -6.48
N LEU A 88 -6.95 5.15 -6.03
CA LEU A 88 -7.23 3.91 -5.34
C LEU A 88 -7.71 4.23 -3.92
N LEU A 89 -8.96 3.91 -3.62
CA LEU A 89 -9.48 4.04 -2.27
C LEU A 89 -9.10 2.79 -1.46
N LEU A 90 -8.23 2.97 -0.47
CA LEU A 90 -7.88 1.91 0.49
C LEU A 90 -9.03 1.69 1.48
N ASP A 91 -10.07 0.99 1.05
CA ASP A 91 -11.18 0.61 1.92
C ASP A 91 -10.79 -0.64 2.73
N PRO A 92 -11.00 -0.65 4.07
CA PRO A 92 -10.88 -1.87 4.84
C PRO A 92 -12.01 -2.80 4.40
N THR A 93 -11.69 -3.82 3.61
CA THR A 93 -12.64 -4.88 3.30
C THR A 93 -12.81 -5.73 4.55
N VAL A 94 -14.06 -6.07 4.89
CA VAL A 94 -14.36 -7.09 5.91
C VAL A 94 -14.54 -8.39 5.15
N ALA A 95 -13.66 -9.37 5.38
CA ALA A 95 -13.81 -10.68 4.77
C ALA A 95 -15.19 -11.24 5.12
N PRO A 96 -15.90 -11.85 4.15
CA PRO A 96 -17.14 -12.55 4.46
C PRO A 96 -16.86 -13.62 5.50
N ARG A 97 -17.77 -13.73 6.48
CA ARG A 97 -17.68 -14.67 7.60
C ARG A 97 -17.68 -16.12 7.14
#